data_AF-A0A8C5ZS57-F1
#
_entry.id   AF-A0A8C5ZS57-F1
#
_cell.length_a   1.000
_cell.length_b   1.000
_cell.length_c   1.000
_cell.angle_alpha   90.00
_cell.angle_beta   90.00
_cell.angle_gamma   90.00
#
_symmetry.space_group_name_H-M   'P 1'
#
loop_
_entity.id
_entity.type
_entity.pdbx_description
1 polymer ?
#
loop_
_entity_poly.entity_id
_entity_poly.type
_entity_poly.pdbx_seq_one_letter_code
_entity_poly.pdbx_strand_id
1 'polypeptide(L)'
;MTFNLSWACVLVGCISASLAGAYNLSDEFPPLWKESPGQFSDYSVENGKYIINPWNYSERIGMYKILLAQTARYFEKFAPEDEQNILWGLPIHHGWQYHSGRLADPTLRTDCGHDSGDPLCISVDSWWADLNYYLSTIPFLAAIDSGLMGVSADNVILLPPSKDQTNFCYNVSSCHSSFPEAMKMWNKFYKCAMSPSSSFDDLLKYMWDAMFHPWSLLVRIFRVGKNKPNVILL
;
A
#
# COMPACT_ATOMS: atom_id res chain seq x y z
N MET A 1 -44.97 53.40 6.37
CA MET A 1 -45.44 52.07 6.81
C MET A 1 -45.37 51.14 5.61
N THR A 2 -44.40 50.23 5.61
CA THR A 2 -44.23 49.19 4.59
C THR A 2 -44.06 47.88 5.35
N PHE A 3 -45.06 47.00 5.24
CA PHE A 3 -44.98 45.64 5.73
C PHE A 3 -44.06 44.84 4.81
N ASN A 4 -43.12 44.09 5.38
CA ASN A 4 -42.51 42.95 4.70
C ASN A 4 -42.69 41.71 5.58
N LEU A 5 -43.56 40.82 5.09
CA LEU A 5 -43.56 39.40 5.39
C LEU A 5 -42.16 38.84 5.17
N SER A 6 -41.64 38.07 6.12
CA SER A 6 -41.63 36.61 5.99
C SER A 6 -40.64 36.04 6.99
N TRP A 7 -41.20 35.43 8.03
CA TRP A 7 -40.58 34.33 8.76
C TRP A 7 -39.95 33.34 7.79
N ALA A 8 -38.64 33.11 7.92
CA ALA A 8 -37.96 31.82 7.72
C ALA A 8 -36.44 32.04 7.84
N CYS A 9 -35.92 32.12 9.06
CA CYS A 9 -34.49 31.91 9.37
C CYS A 9 -34.30 31.65 10.88
N VAL A 10 -35.22 30.90 11.48
CA VAL A 10 -34.97 30.27 12.79
C VAL A 10 -34.86 28.77 12.49
N LEU A 11 -33.79 28.14 12.99
CA LEU A 11 -33.41 26.71 12.86
C LEU A 11 -32.47 26.33 11.72
N VAL A 12 -31.22 26.82 11.72
CA VAL A 12 -30.02 25.97 11.51
C VAL A 12 -28.84 26.67 12.21
N GLY A 13 -28.67 26.42 13.50
CA GLY A 13 -27.59 27.04 14.28
C GLY A 13 -27.09 26.19 15.44
N CYS A 14 -27.43 24.89 15.45
CA CYS A 14 -26.90 23.92 16.39
C CYS A 14 -26.66 22.64 15.61
N ILE A 15 -25.39 22.25 15.49
CA ILE A 15 -24.81 20.91 15.25
C ILE A 15 -23.56 21.12 14.38
N SER A 16 -22.43 21.34 15.04
CA SER A 16 -21.09 20.84 14.64
C SER A 16 -19.99 21.39 15.55
N ALA A 17 -20.20 21.34 16.87
CA ALA A 17 -19.13 21.56 17.87
C ALA A 17 -18.83 20.30 18.70
N SER A 18 -19.21 19.13 18.19
CA SER A 18 -18.98 17.84 18.84
C SER A 18 -18.43 16.81 17.85
N LEU A 19 -17.32 17.15 17.18
CA LEU A 19 -16.44 16.18 16.53
C LEU A 19 -14.96 16.61 16.60
N ALA A 20 -14.61 17.45 17.59
CA ALA A 20 -13.23 17.50 18.07
C ALA A 20 -13.03 16.34 19.06
N GLY A 21 -13.16 15.10 18.56
CA GLY A 21 -12.52 13.98 19.24
C GLY A 21 -11.03 14.30 19.28
N ALA A 22 -10.37 13.99 20.39
CA ALA A 22 -8.91 14.09 20.46
C ALA A 22 -8.34 13.29 19.27
N TYR A 23 -7.77 14.00 18.31
CA TYR A 23 -6.97 13.43 17.23
C TYR A 23 -5.80 12.75 17.92
N ASN A 24 -5.88 11.44 18.10
CA ASN A 24 -4.73 10.72 18.62
C ASN A 24 -3.73 10.63 17.47
N LEU A 25 -2.46 10.92 17.74
CA LEU A 25 -1.37 10.68 16.78
C LEU A 25 -1.32 9.22 16.28
N SER A 26 -2.03 8.29 16.94
CA SER A 26 -2.25 6.91 16.47
C SER A 26 -3.17 6.81 15.25
N ASP A 27 -3.97 7.83 14.96
CA ASP A 27 -4.92 7.86 13.84
C ASP A 27 -4.25 8.34 12.54
N GLU A 28 -3.02 8.84 12.62
CA GLU A 28 -2.26 9.39 11.48
C GLU A 28 -1.49 8.31 10.70
N PHE A 29 -1.14 7.20 11.38
CA PHE A 29 -0.38 6.11 10.79
C PHE A 29 -1.23 4.84 10.65
N PRO A 30 -0.90 3.96 9.68
CA PRO A 30 -1.56 2.66 9.58
C PRO A 30 -1.44 1.84 10.87
N PRO A 31 -2.38 0.94 11.15
CA PRO A 31 -2.28 0.01 12.29
C PRO A 31 -0.93 -0.70 12.31
N LEU A 32 -0.34 -0.84 13.51
CA LEU A 32 0.94 -1.50 13.76
C LEU A 32 2.17 -0.85 13.09
N TRP A 33 2.09 0.43 12.70
CA TRP A 33 3.19 1.13 12.03
C TRP A 33 4.50 1.13 12.84
N LYS A 34 4.43 1.33 14.17
CA LYS A 34 5.63 1.43 15.01
C LYS A 34 6.29 0.06 15.21
N GLU A 35 5.46 -0.96 15.38
CA GLU A 35 5.83 -2.35 15.64
C GLU A 35 6.36 -3.06 14.39
N SER A 36 5.94 -2.60 13.20
CA SER A 36 6.34 -3.20 11.92
C SER A 36 7.78 -2.87 11.53
N PRO A 37 8.47 -3.77 10.79
CA PRO A 37 9.84 -3.58 10.32
C PRO A 37 10.08 -2.20 9.71
N GLY A 38 11.17 -1.54 10.09
CA GLY A 38 11.56 -0.21 9.58
C GLY A 38 12.73 -0.23 8.59
N GLN A 39 13.46 -1.34 8.52
CA GLN A 39 14.67 -1.52 7.71
C GLN A 39 14.86 -3.00 7.36
N PHE A 40 15.67 -3.29 6.34
CA PHE A 40 15.87 -4.66 5.86
C PHE A 40 16.38 -5.63 6.93
N SER A 41 17.25 -5.17 7.84
CA SER A 41 17.80 -5.99 8.92
C SER A 41 16.79 -6.41 10.00
N ASP A 42 15.59 -5.83 9.98
CA ASP A 42 14.51 -6.24 10.88
C ASP A 42 13.79 -7.51 10.36
N TYR A 43 14.01 -7.90 9.10
CA TYR A 43 13.50 -9.14 8.52
C TYR A 43 14.47 -10.31 8.74
N SER A 44 13.94 -11.53 8.62
CA SER A 44 14.77 -12.73 8.67
C SER A 44 15.72 -12.80 7.48
N VAL A 45 16.88 -13.43 7.70
CA VAL A 45 17.91 -13.61 6.67
C VAL A 45 18.18 -15.10 6.47
N GLU A 46 18.02 -15.57 5.24
CA GLU A 46 18.33 -16.94 4.83
C GLU A 46 19.28 -16.93 3.64
N ASN A 47 20.40 -17.66 3.74
CA ASN A 47 21.42 -17.73 2.68
C ASN A 47 21.90 -16.34 2.20
N GLY A 48 21.98 -15.36 3.11
CA GLY A 48 22.38 -13.98 2.82
C GLY A 48 21.31 -13.12 2.14
N LYS A 49 20.06 -13.58 2.09
CA LYS A 49 18.92 -12.86 1.50
C LYS A 49 17.90 -12.50 2.58
N TYR A 50 17.37 -11.28 2.51
CA TYR A 50 16.23 -10.86 3.31
C TYR A 50 14.97 -11.58 2.83
N ILE A 51 14.29 -12.23 3.76
CA ILE A 51 13.05 -12.96 3.51
C ILE A 51 11.91 -12.15 4.09
N ILE A 52 10.96 -11.77 3.23
CA ILE A 52 9.79 -10.99 3.61
C ILE A 52 8.55 -11.83 3.33
N ASN A 53 7.65 -11.96 4.29
CA ASN A 53 6.35 -12.57 4.11
C ASN A 53 5.30 -11.49 3.79
N PRO A 54 5.01 -11.20 2.51
CA PRO A 54 3.96 -10.25 2.19
C PRO A 54 2.57 -10.75 2.62
N TRP A 55 2.39 -12.02 3.00
CA TRP A 55 1.12 -12.53 3.51
C TRP A 55 0.97 -12.36 5.02
N ASN A 56 1.90 -11.66 5.66
CA ASN A 56 1.76 -11.12 7.01
C ASN A 56 1.59 -9.59 6.94
N TYR A 57 0.59 -9.05 7.64
CA TYR A 57 0.27 -7.63 7.61
C TYR A 57 1.42 -6.73 8.09
N SER A 58 2.06 -7.09 9.21
CA SER A 58 3.16 -6.28 9.76
C SER A 58 4.36 -6.27 8.82
N GLU A 59 4.71 -7.42 8.25
CA GLU A 59 5.79 -7.51 7.29
C GLU A 59 5.49 -6.73 5.99
N ARG A 60 4.24 -6.75 5.52
CA ARG A 60 3.82 -5.94 4.35
C ARG A 60 3.81 -4.44 4.65
N ILE A 61 3.40 -4.02 5.85
CA ILE A 61 3.55 -2.62 6.31
C ILE A 61 5.01 -2.21 6.32
N GLY A 62 5.91 -3.10 6.77
CA GLY A 62 7.33 -2.81 6.78
C GLY A 62 7.92 -2.53 5.39
N MET A 63 7.41 -3.19 4.33
CA MET A 63 7.81 -2.89 2.94
C MET A 63 7.49 -1.44 2.58
N TYR A 64 6.31 -0.94 2.95
CA TYR A 64 5.92 0.45 2.72
C TYR A 64 6.73 1.43 3.57
N LYS A 65 7.03 1.08 4.82
CA LYS A 65 7.83 1.90 5.74
C LYS A 65 9.25 2.10 5.24
N ILE A 66 9.88 1.02 4.76
CA ILE A 66 11.20 1.09 4.11
C ILE A 66 11.12 1.94 2.85
N LEU A 67 10.11 1.72 2.00
CA LEU A 67 9.94 2.47 0.77
C LEU A 67 9.86 3.98 1.04
N LEU A 68 9.00 4.40 1.97
CA LEU A 68 8.84 5.80 2.36
C LEU A 68 10.13 6.38 2.93
N ALA A 69 10.80 5.65 3.84
CA ALA A 69 12.07 6.10 4.41
C ALA A 69 13.15 6.31 3.33
N GLN A 70 13.23 5.44 2.32
CA GLN A 70 14.20 5.57 1.23
C GLN A 70 13.82 6.66 0.22
N THR A 71 12.53 7.01 0.10
CA THR A 71 12.10 8.11 -0.77
C THR A 71 12.09 9.47 -0.09
N ALA A 72 12.11 9.54 1.24
CA ALA A 72 11.86 10.76 1.99
C ALA A 72 12.74 11.95 1.58
N ARG A 73 14.05 11.72 1.44
CA ARG A 73 15.01 12.73 1.01
C ARG A 73 14.69 13.41 -0.33
N TYR A 74 13.94 12.73 -1.21
CA TYR A 74 13.56 13.27 -2.51
C TYR A 74 12.29 14.12 -2.46
N PHE A 75 11.51 13.99 -1.39
CA PHE A 75 10.28 14.74 -1.13
C PHE A 75 10.47 15.91 -0.14
N GLU A 76 11.60 15.98 0.58
CA GLU A 76 11.96 17.09 1.47
C GLU A 76 11.87 18.47 0.81
N LYS A 77 12.08 18.55 -0.51
CA LYS A 77 11.97 19.80 -1.28
C LYS A 77 10.54 20.31 -1.44
N PHE A 78 9.53 19.50 -1.13
CA PHE A 78 8.11 19.84 -1.24
C PHE A 78 7.46 20.11 0.12
N ALA A 79 7.84 19.37 1.16
CA ALA A 79 7.41 19.58 2.53
C ALA A 79 8.40 18.97 3.54
N PRO A 80 8.45 19.48 4.78
CA PRO A 80 9.20 18.84 5.85
C PRO A 80 8.60 17.48 6.23
N GLU A 81 9.35 16.68 7.00
CA GLU A 81 8.87 15.48 7.69
C GLU A 81 8.19 14.42 6.81
N ASP A 82 8.55 14.37 5.52
CA ASP A 82 7.99 13.44 4.52
C ASP A 82 6.47 13.57 4.29
N GLU A 83 5.85 14.68 4.71
CA GLU A 83 4.39 14.88 4.65
C GLU A 83 3.83 14.81 3.22
N GLN A 84 4.60 15.28 2.22
CA GLN A 84 4.20 15.30 0.81
C GLN A 84 4.72 14.09 0.01
N ASN A 85 5.15 13.02 0.67
CA ASN A 85 5.48 11.79 -0.03
C ASN A 85 4.23 11.15 -0.61
N ILE A 86 4.09 11.23 -1.93
CA ILE A 86 2.88 10.75 -2.61
C ILE A 86 2.68 9.23 -2.48
N LEU A 87 3.67 8.49 -1.98
CA LEU A 87 3.57 7.06 -1.71
C LEU A 87 2.81 6.73 -0.42
N TRP A 88 2.51 7.70 0.45
CA TRP A 88 1.72 7.49 1.69
C TRP A 88 0.35 6.86 1.43
N GLY A 89 -0.24 7.09 0.26
CA GLY A 89 -1.53 6.48 -0.10
C GLY A 89 -1.50 4.95 -0.08
N LEU A 90 -0.34 4.32 -0.34
CA LEU A 90 -0.19 2.86 -0.35
C LEU A 90 -0.38 2.24 1.05
N PRO A 91 0.41 2.60 2.08
CA PRO A 91 0.23 2.06 3.43
C PRO A 91 -1.08 2.50 4.10
N ILE A 92 -1.57 3.72 3.84
CA ILE A 92 -2.86 4.18 4.39
C ILE A 92 -4.00 3.29 3.88
N HIS A 93 -4.05 3.04 2.56
CA HIS A 93 -5.06 2.16 1.99
C HIS A 93 -4.92 0.72 2.50
N HIS A 94 -3.69 0.22 2.68
CA HIS A 94 -3.46 -1.10 3.28
C HIS A 94 -3.95 -1.19 4.73
N GLY A 95 -3.68 -0.17 5.55
CA GLY A 95 -4.15 -0.08 6.92
C GLY A 95 -5.67 -0.08 7.03
N TRP A 96 -6.36 0.64 6.13
CA TRP A 96 -7.83 0.59 6.03
C TRP A 96 -8.33 -0.82 5.67
N GLN A 97 -7.68 -1.52 4.74
CA GLN A 97 -8.05 -2.90 4.38
C GLN A 97 -7.90 -3.85 5.57
N TYR A 98 -6.85 -3.68 6.38
CA TYR A 98 -6.62 -4.45 7.59
C TYR A 98 -7.69 -4.17 8.64
N HIS A 99 -7.87 -2.90 9.03
CA HIS A 99 -8.82 -2.50 10.07
C HIS A 99 -10.27 -2.90 9.76
N SER A 100 -10.62 -2.96 8.48
CA SER A 100 -11.96 -3.32 8.03
C SER A 100 -12.18 -4.82 7.77
N GLY A 101 -11.19 -5.67 8.07
CA GLY A 101 -11.27 -7.12 7.86
C GLY A 101 -11.23 -7.56 6.39
N ARG A 102 -10.97 -6.64 5.46
CA ARG A 102 -10.92 -6.95 4.01
C ARG A 102 -9.74 -7.83 3.63
N LEU A 103 -8.70 -7.93 4.48
CA LEU A 103 -7.56 -8.83 4.27
C LEU A 103 -7.78 -10.25 4.79
N ALA A 104 -8.80 -10.48 5.63
CA ALA A 104 -9.10 -11.77 6.24
C ALA A 104 -9.71 -12.76 5.23
N ASP A 105 -9.77 -14.04 5.59
CA ASP A 105 -10.43 -15.06 4.76
C ASP A 105 -11.94 -14.81 4.69
N PRO A 106 -12.49 -14.44 3.52
CA PRO A 106 -13.92 -14.16 3.39
C PRO A 106 -14.76 -15.44 3.25
N THR A 107 -14.13 -16.60 3.07
CA THR A 107 -14.81 -17.90 2.89
C THR A 107 -15.15 -18.58 4.20
N LEU A 108 -14.57 -18.11 5.32
CA LEU A 108 -14.65 -18.72 6.65
C LEU A 108 -14.18 -20.19 6.68
N ARG A 109 -13.36 -20.61 5.70
CA ARG A 109 -12.74 -21.95 5.68
C ARG A 109 -11.50 -22.00 6.54
N THR A 110 -10.87 -20.85 6.76
CA THR A 110 -9.75 -20.64 7.65
C THR A 110 -10.05 -19.46 8.58
N ASP A 111 -9.28 -19.37 9.66
CA ASP A 111 -9.30 -18.29 10.65
C ASP A 111 -8.26 -17.19 10.35
N CYS A 112 -7.66 -17.20 9.15
CA CYS A 112 -6.68 -16.21 8.72
C CYS A 112 -7.26 -14.79 8.71
N GLY A 113 -6.64 -13.88 9.46
CA GLY A 113 -7.06 -12.47 9.59
C GLY A 113 -8.27 -12.27 10.50
N HIS A 114 -8.75 -13.32 11.17
CA HIS A 114 -9.82 -13.25 12.17
C HIS A 114 -9.24 -13.36 13.58
N ASP A 115 -9.90 -12.76 14.56
CA ASP A 115 -9.46 -12.76 15.98
C ASP A 115 -9.33 -14.17 16.57
N SER A 116 -10.06 -15.15 16.03
CA SER A 116 -9.99 -16.55 16.48
C SER A 116 -8.74 -17.30 16.00
N GLY A 117 -7.99 -16.74 15.05
CA GLY A 117 -6.81 -17.35 14.43
C GLY A 117 -5.58 -16.45 14.52
N ASP A 118 -4.88 -16.28 13.39
CA ASP A 118 -3.80 -15.29 13.27
C ASP A 118 -4.36 -13.99 12.69
N PRO A 119 -4.50 -12.91 13.49
CA PRO A 119 -5.03 -11.64 13.02
C PRO A 119 -4.09 -10.93 12.03
N LEU A 120 -2.79 -11.27 12.00
CA LEU A 120 -1.83 -10.69 11.06
C LEU A 120 -1.80 -11.44 9.72
N CYS A 121 -2.43 -12.60 9.63
CA CYS A 121 -2.51 -13.37 8.40
C CYS A 121 -3.34 -12.63 7.35
N ILE A 122 -2.76 -12.46 6.15
CA ILE A 122 -3.46 -11.94 4.97
C ILE A 122 -3.89 -13.13 4.12
N SER A 123 -5.20 -13.26 3.91
CA SER A 123 -5.75 -14.40 3.19
C SER A 123 -5.62 -14.25 1.68
N VAL A 124 -5.00 -15.23 1.04
CA VAL A 124 -5.03 -15.39 -0.43
C VAL A 124 -6.42 -15.78 -0.95
N ASP A 125 -7.45 -15.91 -0.13
CA ASP A 125 -8.85 -15.98 -0.60
C ASP A 125 -9.51 -14.60 -0.68
N SER A 126 -8.91 -13.57 -0.08
CA SER A 126 -9.39 -12.21 -0.21
C SER A 126 -9.02 -11.61 -1.56
N TRP A 127 -10.00 -10.98 -2.21
CA TRP A 127 -9.73 -10.19 -3.41
C TRP A 127 -8.92 -8.92 -3.10
N TRP A 128 -9.21 -8.27 -1.97
CA TRP A 128 -8.50 -7.07 -1.53
C TRP A 128 -7.03 -7.35 -1.21
N ALA A 129 -6.75 -8.51 -0.60
CA ALA A 129 -5.41 -8.98 -0.31
C ALA A 129 -4.55 -9.12 -1.57
N ASP A 130 -5.13 -9.72 -2.62
CA ASP A 130 -4.47 -9.94 -3.90
C ASP A 130 -4.24 -8.65 -4.67
N LEU A 131 -5.26 -7.78 -4.75
CA LEU A 131 -5.11 -6.45 -5.35
C LEU A 131 -3.96 -5.70 -4.66
N ASN A 132 -3.97 -5.67 -3.33
CA ASN A 132 -2.95 -4.99 -2.55
C ASN A 132 -1.57 -5.65 -2.69
N TYR A 133 -1.48 -6.98 -2.89
CA TYR A 133 -0.21 -7.66 -3.14
C TYR A 133 0.52 -7.01 -4.34
N TYR A 134 -0.20 -6.75 -5.43
CA TYR A 134 0.40 -6.10 -6.60
C TYR A 134 0.80 -4.65 -6.32
N LEU A 135 -0.03 -3.91 -5.56
CA LEU A 135 0.21 -2.51 -5.17
C LEU A 135 1.27 -2.36 -4.06
N SER A 136 1.73 -3.44 -3.43
CA SER A 136 2.84 -3.46 -2.48
C SER A 136 4.11 -3.97 -3.15
N THR A 137 4.02 -5.16 -3.73
CA THR A 137 5.17 -5.94 -4.23
C THR A 137 5.83 -5.30 -5.45
N ILE A 138 5.05 -4.89 -6.46
CA ILE A 138 5.62 -4.35 -7.69
C ILE A 138 6.35 -3.02 -7.43
N PRO A 139 5.75 -2.02 -6.75
CA PRO A 139 6.47 -0.79 -6.43
C PRO A 139 7.73 -1.06 -5.60
N PHE A 140 7.63 -1.90 -4.56
CA PHE A 140 8.76 -2.21 -3.68
C PHE A 140 9.92 -2.87 -4.42
N LEU A 141 9.66 -3.89 -5.24
CA LEU A 141 10.70 -4.56 -6.00
C LEU A 141 11.24 -3.69 -7.15
N ALA A 142 10.41 -2.83 -7.74
CA ALA A 142 10.87 -1.84 -8.72
C ALA A 142 11.77 -0.76 -8.09
N ALA A 143 11.55 -0.41 -6.82
CA ALA A 143 12.46 0.47 -6.08
C ALA A 143 13.83 -0.19 -5.88
N ILE A 144 13.87 -1.47 -5.52
CA ILE A 144 15.13 -2.25 -5.44
C ILE A 144 15.82 -2.27 -6.80
N ASP A 145 15.09 -2.62 -7.86
CA ASP A 145 15.59 -2.67 -9.24
C ASP A 145 16.12 -1.33 -9.75
N SER A 146 15.54 -0.21 -9.29
CA SER A 146 16.01 1.13 -9.63
C SER A 146 17.32 1.53 -8.95
N GLY A 147 17.78 0.74 -7.96
CA GLY A 147 18.92 1.05 -7.09
C GLY A 147 18.59 1.98 -5.91
N LEU A 148 17.34 2.48 -5.83
CA LEU A 148 16.88 3.39 -4.77
C LEU A 148 17.13 2.81 -3.36
N MET A 149 16.89 1.51 -3.19
CA MET A 149 16.93 0.84 -1.89
C MET A 149 18.34 0.49 -1.38
N GLY A 150 19.38 0.67 -2.21
CA GLY A 150 20.76 0.37 -1.82
C GLY A 150 21.06 -1.11 -1.54
N VAL A 151 20.15 -2.02 -1.90
CA VAL A 151 20.32 -3.48 -1.79
C VAL A 151 20.34 -4.13 -3.18
N SER A 152 21.03 -5.26 -3.31
CA SER A 152 21.04 -6.03 -4.56
C SER A 152 19.66 -6.65 -4.83
N ALA A 153 19.25 -6.67 -6.10
CA ALA A 153 18.01 -7.30 -6.56
C ALA A 153 17.89 -8.78 -6.18
N ASP A 154 19.03 -9.47 -6.05
CA ASP A 154 19.07 -10.90 -5.68
C ASP A 154 19.01 -11.15 -4.17
N ASN A 155 19.11 -10.09 -3.35
CA ASN A 155 19.19 -10.18 -1.89
C ASN A 155 17.82 -10.09 -1.20
N VAL A 156 16.72 -9.93 -1.94
CA VAL A 156 15.38 -9.85 -1.37
C VAL A 156 14.47 -10.88 -2.03
N ILE A 157 13.84 -11.72 -1.21
CA ILE A 157 12.87 -12.73 -1.64
C ILE A 157 11.58 -12.55 -0.85
N LEU A 158 10.45 -12.55 -1.56
CA LEU A 158 9.13 -12.55 -0.97
C LEU A 158 8.59 -13.99 -0.87
N LEU A 159 8.03 -14.37 0.28
CA LEU A 159 7.45 -15.69 0.45
C LEU A 159 6.13 -15.85 -0.33
N PRO A 160 5.90 -17.02 -0.95
CA PRO A 160 4.66 -17.29 -1.64
C PRO A 160 3.51 -17.54 -0.66
N PRO A 161 2.25 -17.34 -1.09
CA PRO A 161 1.09 -17.78 -0.33
C PRO A 161 1.03 -19.31 -0.26
N SER A 162 0.21 -19.83 0.64
CA SER A 162 0.00 -21.29 0.79
C SER A 162 -0.63 -21.95 -0.45
N LYS A 163 -1.34 -21.19 -1.29
CA LYS A 163 -1.96 -21.63 -2.55
C LYS A 163 -1.94 -20.52 -3.58
N ASP A 164 -2.34 -20.81 -4.82
CA ASP A 164 -2.41 -19.84 -5.93
C ASP A 164 -1.06 -19.16 -6.26
N GLN A 165 0.05 -19.84 -5.95
CA GLN A 165 1.41 -19.29 -6.04
C GLN A 165 1.80 -18.83 -7.44
N THR A 166 1.21 -19.40 -8.49
CA THR A 166 1.52 -19.04 -9.89
C THR A 166 0.90 -17.71 -10.34
N ASN A 167 0.05 -17.11 -9.51
CA ASN A 167 -0.55 -15.82 -9.81
C ASN A 167 0.39 -14.64 -9.52
N PHE A 168 1.33 -14.80 -8.59
CA PHE A 168 2.19 -13.74 -8.08
C PHE A 168 3.64 -13.88 -8.52
N CYS A 169 4.41 -12.81 -8.28
CA CYS A 169 5.86 -12.78 -8.46
C CYS A 169 6.53 -12.43 -7.12
N TYR A 170 7.78 -12.87 -6.92
CA TYR A 170 8.39 -12.99 -5.58
C TYR A 170 9.78 -12.36 -5.45
N ASN A 171 10.33 -11.86 -6.55
CA ASN A 171 11.62 -11.20 -6.61
C ASN A 171 11.67 -10.36 -7.89
N VAL A 172 12.71 -9.53 -8.01
CA VAL A 172 12.87 -8.60 -9.14
C VAL A 172 12.79 -9.33 -10.48
N SER A 173 13.50 -10.45 -10.65
CA SER A 173 13.53 -11.22 -11.91
C SER A 173 12.15 -11.76 -12.30
N SER A 174 11.42 -12.35 -11.35
CA SER A 174 10.09 -12.93 -11.60
C SER A 174 9.04 -11.85 -11.88
N CYS A 175 9.14 -10.68 -11.23
CA CYS A 175 8.23 -9.56 -11.46
C CYS A 175 8.51 -8.87 -12.80
N HIS A 176 9.77 -8.71 -13.21
CA HIS A 176 10.09 -8.26 -14.57
C HIS A 176 9.57 -9.22 -15.63
N SER A 177 9.68 -10.52 -15.39
CA SER A 177 9.20 -11.53 -16.35
C SER A 177 7.67 -11.52 -16.47
N SER A 178 6.96 -11.33 -15.35
CA SER A 178 5.50 -11.42 -15.29
C SER A 178 4.79 -10.10 -15.59
N PHE A 179 5.39 -8.98 -15.19
CA PHE A 179 4.81 -7.63 -15.26
C PHE A 179 5.84 -6.60 -15.73
N PRO A 180 6.47 -6.79 -16.91
CA PRO A 180 7.57 -5.95 -17.38
C PRO A 180 7.19 -4.47 -17.50
N GLU A 181 5.97 -4.19 -17.95
CA GLU A 181 5.46 -2.82 -18.11
C GLU A 181 5.33 -2.13 -16.75
N ALA A 182 4.74 -2.80 -15.76
CA ALA A 182 4.54 -2.24 -14.42
C ALA A 182 5.90 -1.97 -13.74
N MET A 183 6.82 -2.92 -13.79
CA MET A 183 8.19 -2.75 -13.26
C MET A 183 8.90 -1.56 -13.92
N LYS A 184 8.82 -1.44 -15.25
CA LYS A 184 9.42 -0.34 -16.00
C LYS A 184 8.83 1.02 -15.64
N MET A 185 7.51 1.10 -15.45
CA MET A 185 6.84 2.37 -15.12
C MET A 185 7.16 2.81 -13.69
N TRP A 186 7.17 1.89 -12.72
CA TRP A 186 7.63 2.19 -11.36
C TRP A 186 9.11 2.58 -11.33
N ASN A 187 9.98 1.88 -12.07
CA ASN A 187 11.40 2.24 -12.18
C ASN A 187 11.57 3.66 -12.76
N LYS A 188 10.74 4.05 -13.74
CA LYS A 188 10.73 5.41 -14.29
C LYS A 188 10.31 6.44 -13.26
N PHE A 189 9.28 6.15 -12.45
CA PHE A 189 8.87 6.99 -11.32
C PHE A 189 10.04 7.20 -10.35
N TYR A 190 10.72 6.13 -9.90
CA TYR A 190 11.84 6.27 -8.96
C TYR A 190 13.03 7.03 -9.54
N LYS A 191 13.38 6.80 -10.81
CA LYS A 191 14.40 7.60 -11.50
C LYS A 191 14.03 9.08 -11.58
N CYS A 192 12.75 9.38 -11.76
CA CYS A 192 12.24 10.75 -11.69
C CYS A 192 12.36 11.31 -10.28
N ALA A 193 11.94 10.57 -9.23
CA ALA A 193 12.09 11.00 -7.84
C ALA A 193 13.55 11.32 -7.48
N MET A 194 14.48 10.49 -7.93
CA MET A 194 15.92 10.69 -7.69
C MET A 194 16.53 11.89 -8.44
N SER A 195 15.83 12.46 -9.43
CA SER A 195 16.31 13.61 -10.17
C SER A 195 16.01 14.92 -9.41
N PRO A 196 17.01 15.80 -9.19
CA PRO A 196 16.81 17.06 -8.49
C PRO A 196 15.82 17.98 -9.21
N SER A 197 15.76 17.91 -10.54
CA SER A 197 14.94 18.78 -11.38
C SER A 197 13.46 18.39 -11.45
N SER A 198 13.05 17.27 -10.85
CA SER A 198 11.68 16.77 -10.97
C SER A 198 10.70 17.65 -10.22
N SER A 199 9.61 18.04 -10.88
CA SER A 199 8.49 18.74 -10.25
C SER A 199 7.59 17.75 -9.51
N PHE A 200 6.76 18.26 -8.60
CA PHE A 200 5.74 17.45 -7.93
C PHE A 200 4.75 16.85 -8.95
N ASP A 201 4.37 17.64 -9.96
CA ASP A 201 3.45 17.21 -11.03
C ASP A 201 4.03 16.07 -11.87
N ASP A 202 5.33 16.10 -12.19
CA ASP A 202 6.00 14.99 -12.90
C ASP A 202 5.95 13.70 -12.08
N LEU A 203 6.22 13.79 -10.78
CA LEU A 203 6.19 12.64 -9.87
C LEU A 203 4.78 12.08 -9.74
N LEU A 204 3.79 12.95 -9.56
CA LEU A 204 2.40 12.57 -9.50
C LEU A 204 1.97 11.85 -10.78
N LYS A 205 2.28 12.43 -11.94
CA LYS A 205 2.01 11.81 -13.25
C LYS A 205 2.62 10.42 -13.36
N TYR A 206 3.91 10.27 -13.08
CA TYR A 206 4.58 8.97 -13.22
C TYR A 206 4.07 7.92 -12.23
N MET A 207 3.69 8.32 -11.02
CA MET A 207 3.07 7.42 -10.05
C MET A 207 1.71 6.91 -10.55
N TRP A 208 0.83 7.80 -11.01
CA TRP A 208 -0.48 7.43 -11.57
C TRP A 208 -0.33 6.56 -12.83
N ASP A 209 0.65 6.89 -13.68
CA ASP A 209 1.01 6.07 -14.83
C ASP A 209 1.36 4.64 -14.37
N ALA A 210 2.25 4.49 -13.40
CA ALA A 210 2.69 3.20 -12.90
C ALA A 210 1.59 2.39 -12.19
N MET A 211 0.64 3.05 -11.52
CA MET A 211 -0.48 2.39 -10.83
C MET A 211 -1.56 1.86 -11.77
N PHE A 212 -1.93 2.61 -12.81
CA PHE A 212 -3.18 2.34 -13.56
C PHE A 212 -3.00 2.03 -15.05
N HIS A 213 -1.83 2.30 -15.65
CA HIS A 213 -1.64 2.02 -17.07
C HIS A 213 -1.15 0.61 -17.42
N PRO A 214 -0.45 -0.15 -16.55
CA PRO A 214 -0.01 -1.51 -16.90
C PRO A 214 -1.20 -2.46 -17.11
N TRP A 215 -1.58 -2.65 -18.37
CA TRP A 215 -2.76 -3.44 -18.75
C TRP A 215 -2.65 -4.90 -18.30
N SER A 216 -1.46 -5.49 -18.47
CA SER A 216 -1.16 -6.86 -18.02
C SER A 216 -1.42 -7.07 -16.53
N LEU A 217 -1.09 -6.06 -15.70
CA LEU A 217 -1.34 -6.08 -14.26
C LEU A 217 -2.83 -5.97 -13.95
N LEU A 218 -3.54 -5.03 -14.58
CA LEU A 218 -4.98 -4.87 -14.39
C LEU A 218 -5.74 -6.14 -14.78
N VAL A 219 -5.43 -6.73 -15.93
CA VAL A 219 -6.04 -8.00 -16.37
C VAL A 219 -5.78 -9.11 -15.36
N ARG A 220 -4.57 -9.19 -14.79
CA ARG A 220 -4.24 -10.18 -13.76
C ARG A 220 -5.08 -9.97 -12.51
N ILE A 221 -5.16 -8.74 -11.99
CA ILE A 221 -5.97 -8.36 -10.83
C ILE A 221 -7.43 -8.79 -11.02
N PHE A 222 -8.04 -8.45 -12.16
CA PHE A 222 -9.43 -8.82 -12.44
C PHE A 222 -9.63 -10.33 -12.59
N ARG A 223 -8.69 -11.02 -13.24
CA ARG A 223 -8.76 -12.48 -13.42
C ARG A 223 -8.72 -13.21 -12.09
N VAL A 224 -7.81 -12.80 -11.21
CA VAL A 224 -7.62 -13.42 -9.89
C VAL A 224 -8.84 -13.15 -8.98
N GLY A 225 -9.49 -12.00 -9.14
CA GLY A 225 -10.73 -11.68 -8.40
C GLY A 225 -12.00 -12.36 -8.87
N LYS A 226 -12.05 -12.86 -10.11
CA LYS A 226 -13.30 -13.31 -10.76
C LYS A 226 -14.08 -14.37 -9.97
N ASN A 227 -13.39 -15.21 -9.21
CA ASN A 227 -13.98 -16.34 -8.48
C ASN A 227 -13.94 -16.18 -6.96
N LYS A 228 -13.54 -15.00 -6.44
CA LYS A 228 -13.41 -14.75 -5.02
C LYS A 228 -14.67 -14.09 -4.44
N PRO A 229 -15.05 -14.38 -3.19
CA PRO A 229 -16.12 -13.67 -2.53
C PRO A 229 -15.77 -12.19 -2.46
N ASN A 230 -16.56 -11.36 -3.15
CA ASN A 230 -16.36 -9.93 -3.12
C ASN A 230 -16.99 -9.39 -1.83
N VAL A 231 -16.18 -9.08 -0.82
CA VAL A 231 -16.62 -8.28 0.32
C VAL A 231 -16.69 -6.83 -0.15
N ILE A 232 -17.73 -6.52 -0.94
CA ILE A 232 -18.19 -5.15 -1.16
C ILE A 232 -19.10 -4.84 0.03
N LEU A 233 -18.48 -4.49 1.16
CA LEU A 233 -19.18 -3.71 2.17
C LEU A 233 -18.96 -2.25 1.79
N LEU A 234 -20.04 -1.55 1.46
CA LEU A 234 -20.11 -0.11 1.31
C LEU A 234 -19.85 0.57 2.66
#